data_AF-A0A3M2D7J2-F1
#
_entry.id   AF-A0A3M2D7J2-F1
#
_cell.length_a   1.000
_cell.length_b   1.000
_cell.length_c   1.000
_cell.angle_alpha   90.00
_cell.angle_beta   90.00
_cell.angle_gamma   90.00
#
_symmetry.space_group_name_H-M   'P 1'
#
loop_
_entity.id
_entity.type
_entity.pdbx_description
1 polymer ?
#
loop_
_entity_poly.entity_id
_entity_poly.type
_entity_poly.pdbx_seq_one_letter_code
_entity_poly.pdbx_strand_id
1 'polypeptide(L)'
;MKKGIYDAILVDEGQDFATEWMQGLSQLLNERSDSLLFCYDPAQNVFGRKKPNWKTAGFKVQGKKPTELKKSYRNTVEILQVATRFCKLEERVAQEQKTDNPIDITLFPDPLPRHGKLPI
;
A
#
# COMPACT_ATOMS: atom_id res chain seq x y z
N MET A 1 -1.61 15.34 -25.30
CA MET A 1 -0.56 14.93 -24.34
C MET A 1 0.25 13.82 -24.98
N LYS A 2 1.59 13.86 -24.92
CA LYS A 2 2.43 12.79 -25.46
C LYS A 2 2.29 11.57 -24.55
N LYS A 3 1.96 10.42 -25.12
CA LYS A 3 1.79 9.15 -24.38
C LYS A 3 3.10 8.40 -24.28
N GLY A 4 3.23 7.53 -23.28
CA GLY A 4 4.33 6.58 -23.17
C GLY A 4 5.71 7.22 -23.06
N ILE A 5 5.81 8.29 -22.27
CA ILE A 5 7.05 9.07 -22.11
C ILE A 5 8.04 8.33 -21.19
N TYR A 6 7.53 7.58 -20.21
CA TYR A 6 8.35 6.96 -19.18
C TYR A 6 8.38 5.45 -19.31
N ASP A 7 9.57 4.87 -19.32
CA ASP A 7 9.74 3.42 -19.35
C ASP A 7 9.31 2.73 -18.05
N ALA A 8 9.33 3.44 -16.92
CA ALA A 8 8.82 2.93 -15.66
C ALA A 8 8.21 4.04 -14.81
N ILE A 9 7.25 3.67 -13.97
CA ILE A 9 6.64 4.55 -12.97
C ILE A 9 6.69 3.87 -11.59
N LEU A 10 7.15 4.62 -10.59
CA LEU A 10 7.07 4.25 -9.18
C LEU A 10 6.06 5.17 -8.49
N VAL A 11 5.10 4.58 -7.80
CA VAL A 11 4.17 5.27 -6.91
C VAL A 11 4.45 4.81 -5.49
N ASP A 12 4.88 5.76 -4.66
CA ASP A 12 4.94 5.59 -3.20
C ASP A 12 3.67 6.15 -2.57
N GLU A 13 3.32 5.69 -1.36
CA GLU A 13 2.11 6.09 -0.63
C GLU A 13 0.81 5.96 -1.46
N GLY A 14 0.70 4.86 -2.22
CA GLY A 14 -0.40 4.61 -3.14
C GLY A 14 -1.78 4.58 -2.49
N GLN A 15 -1.87 4.38 -1.17
CA GLN A 15 -3.14 4.48 -0.43
C GLN A 15 -3.80 5.85 -0.52
N ASP A 16 -3.00 6.90 -0.79
CA ASP A 16 -3.50 8.26 -0.95
C ASP A 16 -3.88 8.60 -2.40
N PHE A 17 -3.72 7.67 -3.36
CA PHE A 17 -4.03 7.93 -4.76
C PHE A 17 -5.52 7.76 -5.10
N ALA A 18 -6.02 8.63 -5.99
CA ALA A 18 -7.34 8.50 -6.59
C ALA A 18 -7.25 7.74 -7.93
N THR A 19 -8.37 7.15 -8.38
CA THR A 19 -8.39 6.36 -9.63
C THR A 19 -8.09 7.25 -10.84
N GLU A 20 -8.57 8.48 -10.84
CA GLU A 20 -8.38 9.47 -11.90
C GLU A 20 -6.91 9.88 -12.05
N TRP A 21 -6.17 9.93 -10.93
CA TRP A 21 -4.74 10.21 -10.95
C TRP A 21 -3.97 9.05 -11.60
N MET A 22 -4.36 7.81 -11.26
CA MET A 22 -3.80 6.61 -11.88
C MET A 22 -4.10 6.53 -13.39
N GLN A 23 -5.27 7.00 -13.84
CA GLN A 23 -5.59 7.14 -15.28
C GLN A 23 -4.65 8.13 -15.99
N GLY A 24 -4.20 9.18 -15.30
CA GLY A 24 -3.17 10.07 -15.82
C GLY A 24 -1.83 9.35 -16.01
N LEU A 25 -1.43 8.55 -15.00
CA LEU A 25 -0.19 7.80 -15.02
C LEU A 25 -0.16 6.71 -16.10
N SER A 26 -1.27 6.01 -16.35
CA SER A 26 -1.31 4.96 -17.37
C SER A 26 -1.09 5.51 -18.78
N GLN A 27 -1.46 6.77 -19.05
CA GLN A 27 -1.16 7.43 -20.32
C GLN A 27 0.31 7.80 -20.47
N LEU A 28 1.02 8.00 -19.36
CA LEU A 28 2.42 8.39 -19.32
C LEU A 28 3.38 7.19 -19.39
N LEU A 29 2.94 6.01 -18.96
CA LEU A 29 3.73 4.77 -18.98
C LEU A 29 3.90 4.24 -20.40
N ASN A 30 5.13 3.88 -20.76
CA ASN A 30 5.44 3.24 -22.03
C ASN A 30 4.82 1.83 -22.07
N GLU A 31 3.92 1.61 -23.02
CA GLU A 31 3.22 0.32 -23.20
C GLU A 31 4.17 -0.84 -23.51
N ARG A 32 5.37 -0.54 -24.05
CA ARG A 32 6.36 -1.58 -24.38
C ARG A 32 7.02 -2.16 -23.14
N SER A 33 7.30 -1.34 -22.14
CA SER A 33 7.94 -1.77 -20.89
C SER A 33 6.92 -2.14 -19.82
N ASP A 34 5.75 -1.51 -19.81
CA ASP A 34 4.62 -1.76 -18.88
C ASP A 34 5.04 -1.94 -17.41
N SER A 35 6.00 -1.11 -17.00
CA SER A 35 6.70 -1.25 -15.71
C SER A 35 6.14 -0.27 -14.67
N LEU A 36 5.20 -0.74 -13.86
CA LEU A 36 4.65 -0.01 -12.71
C LEU A 36 5.03 -0.73 -11.40
N LEU A 37 5.59 0.03 -10.46
CA LEU A 37 5.67 -0.36 -9.05
C LEU A 37 4.77 0.56 -8.23
N PHE A 38 3.87 -0.02 -7.42
CA PHE A 38 2.93 0.71 -6.60
C PHE A 38 3.00 0.19 -5.17
N CYS A 39 3.52 1.03 -4.27
CA CYS A 39 3.57 0.77 -2.84
C CYS A 39 2.26 1.19 -2.20
N TYR A 40 1.77 0.42 -1.24
CA TYR A 40 0.45 0.62 -0.64
C TYR A 40 0.45 0.13 0.80
N ASP A 41 0.04 0.99 1.75
CA ASP A 41 -0.18 0.63 3.15
C ASP A 41 -1.61 1.03 3.60
N PRO A 42 -2.55 0.08 3.71
CA PRO A 42 -3.92 0.37 4.17
C PRO A 42 -3.96 0.95 5.60
N ALA A 43 -2.98 0.66 6.45
CA ALA A 43 -2.94 1.17 7.83
C ALA A 43 -2.76 2.69 7.87
N GLN A 44 -2.09 3.24 6.85
CA GLN A 44 -1.68 4.66 6.74
C GLN A 44 -2.60 5.50 5.84
N ASN A 45 -3.79 5.00 5.51
CA ASN A 45 -4.77 5.76 4.72
C ASN A 45 -5.45 6.85 5.56
N VAL A 46 -4.77 7.98 5.73
CA VAL A 46 -5.26 9.11 6.56
C VAL A 46 -6.39 9.90 5.89
N PHE A 47 -6.55 9.79 4.57
CA PHE A 47 -7.60 10.48 3.82
C PHE A 47 -8.86 9.62 3.58
N GLY A 48 -8.90 8.40 4.10
CA GLY A 48 -10.04 7.48 3.92
C GLY A 48 -10.34 7.18 2.45
N ARG A 49 -9.33 7.23 1.58
CA ARG A 49 -9.50 7.00 0.15
C ARG A 49 -9.74 5.53 -0.13
N LYS A 50 -10.62 5.24 -1.08
CA LYS A 50 -10.72 3.88 -1.62
C LYS A 50 -9.52 3.63 -2.50
N LYS A 51 -8.95 2.43 -2.41
CA LYS A 51 -7.89 1.98 -3.29
C LYS A 51 -8.27 2.19 -4.77
N PRO A 52 -7.32 2.64 -5.61
CA PRO A 52 -7.58 2.80 -7.04
C PRO A 52 -8.09 1.54 -7.71
N ASN A 53 -9.10 1.69 -8.58
CA ASN A 53 -9.55 0.59 -9.41
C ASN A 53 -8.62 0.45 -10.63
N TRP A 54 -7.80 -0.59 -10.64
CA TRP A 54 -6.82 -0.84 -11.69
C TRP A 54 -7.40 -0.94 -13.09
N LYS A 55 -8.55 -1.62 -13.24
CA LYS A 55 -9.21 -1.79 -14.53
C LYS A 55 -9.66 -0.44 -15.07
N THR A 56 -10.31 0.37 -14.23
CA THR A 56 -10.72 1.73 -14.58
C THR A 56 -9.52 2.66 -14.82
N ALA A 57 -8.42 2.44 -14.12
CA ALA A 57 -7.17 3.19 -14.30
C ALA A 57 -6.40 2.84 -15.58
N GLY A 58 -6.76 1.74 -16.26
CA GLY A 58 -6.08 1.27 -17.47
C GLY A 58 -4.86 0.39 -17.21
N PHE A 59 -4.66 -0.11 -15.97
CA PHE A 59 -3.56 -0.99 -15.63
C PHE A 59 -3.97 -2.46 -15.62
N LYS A 60 -3.12 -3.32 -16.21
CA LYS A 60 -3.33 -4.78 -16.27
C LYS A 60 -2.65 -5.48 -15.09
N VAL A 61 -3.34 -5.52 -13.95
CA VAL A 61 -2.82 -6.18 -12.73
C VAL A 61 -3.61 -7.39 -12.27
N GLN A 62 -4.69 -7.76 -12.97
CA GLN A 62 -5.50 -8.93 -12.62
C GLN A 62 -4.63 -10.20 -12.64
N GLY A 63 -4.75 -11.02 -11.60
CA GLY A 63 -3.96 -12.24 -11.43
C GLY A 63 -2.54 -12.04 -10.87
N LYS A 64 -2.05 -10.80 -10.76
CA LYS A 64 -0.79 -10.50 -10.07
C LYS A 64 -1.05 -10.46 -8.56
N LYS A 65 -0.27 -11.23 -7.78
CA LYS A 65 -0.28 -11.14 -6.33
C LYS A 65 0.68 -10.04 -5.87
N PRO A 66 0.28 -9.18 -4.91
CA PRO A 66 1.21 -8.23 -4.32
C PRO A 66 2.32 -8.97 -3.55
N THR A 67 3.49 -8.34 -3.45
CA THR A 67 4.52 -8.78 -2.52
C THR A 67 4.29 -8.13 -1.16
N GLU A 68 4.06 -8.94 -0.13
CA GLU A 68 3.85 -8.46 1.23
C GLU A 68 5.19 -8.22 1.95
N LEU A 69 5.34 -7.03 2.55
CA LEU A 69 6.49 -6.69 3.39
C LEU A 69 6.08 -6.79 4.87
N LYS A 70 6.35 -7.94 5.48
CA LYS A 70 5.91 -8.21 6.86
C LYS A 70 6.84 -7.63 7.92
N LYS A 71 8.15 -7.53 7.64
CA LYS A 71 9.16 -7.19 8.65
C LYS A 71 9.38 -5.69 8.75
N SER A 72 9.31 -5.16 9.97
CA SER A 72 9.77 -3.79 10.24
C SER A 72 11.26 -3.78 10.63
N TYR A 73 12.07 -3.18 9.77
CA TYR A 73 13.49 -2.91 10.07
C TYR A 73 13.71 -1.54 10.71
N ARG A 74 12.70 -0.66 10.62
CA ARG A 74 12.81 0.74 11.07
C ARG A 74 12.50 0.92 12.54
N ASN A 75 11.47 0.25 13.08
CA ASN A 75 10.94 0.51 14.43
C ASN A 75 11.43 -0.52 15.45
N THR A 76 11.40 -0.15 16.73
CA THR A 76 11.64 -1.10 17.82
C THR A 76 10.34 -1.84 18.13
N VAL A 77 10.46 -2.93 18.86
CA VAL A 77 9.30 -3.66 19.39
C VAL A 77 8.39 -2.72 20.19
N GLU A 78 8.95 -1.85 21.02
CA GLU A 78 8.18 -0.92 21.87
C GLU A 78 7.39 0.10 21.05
N ILE A 79 8.00 0.69 20.01
CA ILE A 79 7.34 1.64 19.10
C ILE A 79 6.18 0.94 18.37
N LEU A 80 6.42 -0.24 17.82
CA LEU A 80 5.39 -0.99 17.10
C LEU A 80 4.23 -1.37 18.03
N GLN A 81 4.52 -1.85 19.24
CA GLN A 81 3.49 -2.20 20.22
C GLN A 81 2.60 -1.01 20.59
N VAL A 82 3.19 0.17 20.79
CA VAL A 82 2.41 1.39 21.07
C VAL A 82 1.56 1.76 19.87
N ALA A 83 2.12 1.80 18.65
CA ALA A 83 1.37 2.15 17.44
C ALA A 83 0.22 1.17 17.17
N THR A 84 0.47 -0.14 17.29
CA THR A 84 -0.55 -1.19 17.12
C THR A 84 -1.72 -1.02 18.07
N ARG A 85 -1.45 -0.74 19.36
CA ARG A 85 -2.50 -0.48 20.36
C ARG A 85 -3.24 0.84 20.08
N PHE A 86 -2.50 1.90 19.79
CA PHE A 86 -3.07 3.23 19.52
C PHE A 86 -4.03 3.20 18.32
N CYS A 87 -3.62 2.53 17.24
CA CYS A 87 -4.42 2.39 16.02
C CYS A 87 -5.51 1.32 16.13
N LYS A 88 -5.64 0.61 17.27
CA LYS A 88 -6.53 -0.53 17.48
C LYS A 88 -6.45 -1.54 16.33
N LEU A 89 -5.22 -1.87 15.93
CA LEU A 89 -4.96 -2.60 14.70
C LEU A 89 -5.64 -3.97 14.67
N GLU A 90 -5.72 -4.65 15.81
CA GLU A 90 -6.45 -5.93 15.98
C GLU A 90 -7.93 -5.83 15.62
N GLU A 91 -8.61 -4.78 16.09
CA GLU A 91 -10.02 -4.55 15.76
C GLU A 91 -10.19 -4.26 14.27
N ARG A 92 -9.30 -3.45 13.69
CA ARG A 92 -9.33 -3.09 12.25
C ARG A 92 -9.13 -4.32 11.36
N VAL A 93 -8.11 -5.13 11.65
CA VAL A 93 -7.82 -6.36 10.90
C VAL A 93 -8.99 -7.34 11.00
N ALA A 94 -9.59 -7.50 12.18
CA ALA A 94 -10.76 -8.36 12.37
C ALA A 94 -12.01 -7.88 11.58
N GLN A 95 -12.15 -6.58 11.34
CA GLN A 95 -13.21 -6.03 10.49
C GLN A 95 -12.92 -6.23 9.00
N GLU A 96 -11.67 -6.05 8.57
CA GLU A 96 -11.23 -6.13 7.17
C GLU A 96 -11.17 -7.57 6.66
N GLN A 97 -10.90 -8.56 7.52
CA GLN A 97 -10.96 -9.99 7.18
C GLN A 97 -12.37 -10.47 6.77
N LYS A 98 -13.41 -9.66 6.98
CA LYS A 98 -14.77 -9.92 6.48
C LYS A 98 -14.97 -9.48 5.03
N THR A 99 -13.99 -8.81 4.44
CA THR A 99 -14.02 -8.36 3.04
C THR A 99 -13.35 -9.39 2.13
N ASP A 100 -13.95 -9.68 0.97
CA ASP A 100 -13.45 -10.66 -0.01
C ASP A 100 -12.19 -10.21 -0.76
N ASN A 101 -11.56 -9.09 -0.38
CA ASN A 101 -10.41 -8.53 -1.08
C ASN A 101 -9.12 -8.68 -0.26
N PRO A 102 -8.36 -9.79 -0.42
CA PRO A 102 -7.21 -10.09 0.43
C PRO A 102 -6.05 -9.09 0.33
N ILE A 103 -6.07 -8.21 -0.68
CA ILE A 103 -5.02 -7.21 -0.91
C ILE A 103 -5.24 -5.95 -0.05
N ASP A 104 -6.46 -5.72 0.44
CA ASP A 104 -6.78 -4.51 1.22
C ASP A 104 -6.66 -4.74 2.73
N ILE A 105 -6.25 -5.95 3.13
CA ILE A 105 -6.08 -6.33 4.52
C ILE A 105 -4.88 -5.59 5.10
N THR A 106 -5.13 -4.85 6.17
CA THR A 106 -4.08 -4.27 6.99
C THR A 106 -3.19 -5.37 7.57
N LEU A 107 -1.88 -5.26 7.35
CA LEU A 107 -0.90 -6.22 7.87
C LEU A 107 -0.41 -5.80 9.24
N PHE A 108 -0.16 -6.79 10.10
CA PHE A 108 0.65 -6.57 11.29
C PHE A 108 2.13 -6.55 10.89
N PRO A 109 2.89 -5.51 11.24
CA PRO A 109 4.34 -5.55 11.07
C PRO A 109 4.94 -6.52 12.09
N ASP A 110 5.62 -7.56 11.60
CA ASP A 110 6.44 -8.46 12.39
C ASP A 110 7.66 -7.66 12.91
N PRO A 111 7.79 -7.47 14.24
CA PRO A 111 8.93 -6.79 14.80
C PRO A 111 10.17 -7.68 14.67
N LEU A 112 11.29 -7.11 14.23
CA LEU A 112 12.59 -7.69 14.53
C LEU A 112 12.90 -7.53 16.03
N PRO A 113 13.78 -8.34 16.62
CA PRO A 113 14.15 -8.27 18.05
C PRO A 113 15.06 -7.05 18.34
N ARG A 114 14.61 -5.87 17.93
CA ARG A 114 15.25 -4.58 18.14
C ARG A 114 14.49 -3.86 19.23
N HIS A 115 15.12 -3.76 20.40
CA HIS A 115 14.55 -3.12 21.57
C HIS A 115 15.14 -1.74 21.78
N GLY A 116 14.34 -0.82 22.30
CA GLY A 116 14.76 0.52 22.67
C GLY A 116 14.04 1.00 23.93
N LYS A 117 14.11 2.31 24.18
CA LYS A 117 13.31 2.92 25.24
C LYS A 117 11.83 2.89 24.86
N LEU A 118 10.96 2.82 25.85
CA LEU A 118 9.53 3.02 25.65
C LEU A 118 9.29 4.41 25.04
N PRO A 119 8.37 4.54 24.07
CA PRO A 119 7.90 5.84 23.60
C PRO A 119 7.37 6.67 24.78
N ILE A 120 7.77 7.94 24.85
CA ILE A 120 7.29 8.93 25.83
C ILE A 120 6.00 9.59 25.36
#